data_AF-A0A7X9DK39-F1
#
_entry.id   AF-A0A7X9DK39-F1
#
_cell.length_a   1.000
_cell.length_b   1.000
_cell.length_c   1.000
_cell.angle_alpha   90.00
_cell.angle_beta   90.00
_cell.angle_gamma   90.00
#
_symmetry.space_group_name_H-M   'P 1'
#
loop_
_entity.id
_entity.type
_entity.pdbx_description
1 polymer ?
#
loop_
_entity_poly.entity_id
_entity_poly.type
_entity_poly.pdbx_seq_one_letter_code
_entity_poly.pdbx_strand_id
1 'polypeptide(L)' 'MQPVNGIEDILSFELFGVVIKLLFIFLQFVYIFYAFMLTRQVKIMNRSFNTPAAPLFQSLAFFHFMGAFVIVIVTILFS' A
#
# COMPACT_ATOMS: atom_id res chain seq x y z
N MET A 1 -26.32 38.02 5.51
CA MET A 1 -25.58 36.81 5.90
C MET A 1 -26.48 35.63 5.59
N GLN A 2 -26.18 34.88 4.53
CA GLN A 2 -26.91 33.64 4.27
C GLN A 2 -26.51 32.61 5.34
N PRO A 3 -27.44 31.81 5.87
CA PRO A 3 -27.06 30.71 6.75
C PRO A 3 -26.20 29.77 5.91
N VAL A 4 -24.93 29.61 6.29
CA VAL A 4 -24.15 28.47 5.83
C VAL A 4 -24.90 27.26 6.35
N ASN A 5 -25.53 26.53 5.43
CA ASN A 5 -26.32 25.34 5.73
C ASN A 5 -25.35 24.30 6.30
N GLY A 6 -25.15 24.25 7.61
CA GLY A 6 -24.16 23.37 8.26
C GLY A 6 -24.29 21.89 7.88
N ILE A 7 -25.43 21.48 7.32
CA ILE A 7 -25.67 20.15 6.75
C ILE A 7 -24.85 19.92 5.46
N GLU A 8 -24.76 20.91 4.56
CA GLU A 8 -23.99 20.81 3.32
C GLU A 8 -22.48 20.71 3.62
N ASP A 9 -21.99 21.50 4.58
CA ASP A 9 -20.60 21.43 5.01
C ASP A 9 -20.27 20.07 5.61
N ILE A 10 -21.06 19.56 6.57
CA ILE A 10 -20.85 18.24 7.19
C ILE A 10 -20.84 17.13 6.13
N LEU A 11 -21.81 17.14 5.21
CA LEU A 11 -21.90 16.14 4.14
C LEU A 11 -20.69 16.18 3.20
N SER A 12 -20.18 17.38 2.90
CA SER A 12 -18.99 17.54 2.07
C SER A 12 -17.71 17.02 2.74
N PHE A 13 -17.56 17.23 4.06
CA PHE A 13 -16.41 16.72 4.83
C PHE A 13 -16.46 15.21 4.99
N GLU A 14 -17.64 14.63 5.24
CA GLU A 14 -17.80 13.17 5.31
C GLU A 14 -17.49 12.50 3.96
N LEU A 15 -18.03 13.05 2.87
CA LEU A 15 -17.76 12.54 1.52
C LEU A 15 -16.27 12.61 1.17
N PHE A 16 -15.62 13.72 1.51
CA PHE A 16 -14.18 13.87 1.33
C PHE A 16 -13.39 12.80 2.09
N GLY A 17 -13.74 12.55 3.35
CA GLY A 17 -13.12 11.50 4.16
C GLY A 17 -13.25 10.10 3.53
N VAL A 18 -14.44 9.77 3.01
CA VAL A 18 -14.68 8.49 2.33
C VAL A 18 -13.83 8.36 1.05
N VAL A 19 -13.78 9.41 0.23
CA VAL A 19 -12.99 9.41 -1.01
C VAL A 19 -11.50 9.21 -0.72
N ILE A 20 -10.96 9.92 0.28
CA ILE A 20 -9.56 9.79 0.68
C ILE A 20 -9.27 8.36 1.16
N LYS A 21 -10.14 7.79 1.99
CA LYS A 21 -10.01 6.40 2.46
C LYS A 21 -9.98 5.40 1.29
N LEU A 22 -10.88 5.53 0.32
CA LEU A 22 -10.89 4.67 -0.87
C LEU A 22 -9.61 4.83 -1.71
N LEU A 23 -9.10 6.05 -1.86
CA LEU A 23 -7.85 6.31 -2.55
C LEU A 23 -6.65 5.62 -1.87
N PHE A 24 -6.56 5.69 -0.53
CA PHE A 24 -5.50 5.01 0.21
C PHE A 24 -5.56 3.50 0.06
N ILE A 25 -6.76 2.90 0.15
CA ILE A 25 -6.95 1.46 -0.07
C ILE A 25 -6.51 1.08 -1.48
N PHE A 26 -6.90 1.85 -2.50
CA PHE A 26 -6.47 1.62 -3.87
C PHE A 26 -4.95 1.68 -4.04
N LEU A 27 -4.30 2.72 -3.51
CA LEU A 27 -2.83 2.86 -3.58
C LEU A 27 -2.11 1.70 -2.89
N GLN A 28 -2.66 1.20 -1.78
CA GLN A 28 -2.13 0.05 -1.07
C GLN A 28 -2.21 -1.25 -1.88
N PHE A 29 -3.32 -1.49 -2.59
CA PHE A 29 -3.42 -2.64 -3.51
C PHE A 29 -2.37 -2.58 -4.62
N VAL A 30 -2.20 -1.40 -5.24
CA VAL A 30 -1.15 -1.18 -6.25
C VAL A 30 0.23 -1.42 -5.66
N TYR A 31 0.47 -0.95 -4.44
CA TYR A 31 1.75 -1.12 -3.74
C TYR A 31 2.07 -2.59 -3.44
N ILE A 32 1.10 -3.40 -3.01
CA ILE A 32 1.30 -4.84 -2.82
C ILE A 32 1.72 -5.50 -4.13
N PHE A 33 1.07 -5.15 -5.24
CA PHE A 33 1.42 -5.68 -6.55
C PHE A 33 2.85 -5.30 -6.95
N TYR A 34 3.24 -4.05 -6.70
CA TYR A 34 4.61 -3.58 -6.87
C TYR A 34 5.60 -4.38 -6.00
N ALA A 35 5.32 -4.55 -4.72
CA ALA A 35 6.17 -5.29 -3.78
C ALA A 35 6.33 -6.77 -4.20
N PHE A 36 5.26 -7.39 -4.70
CA PHE A 36 5.32 -8.72 -5.30
C PHE A 36 6.23 -8.74 -6.54
N MET A 37 6.07 -7.78 -7.47
CA MET A 37 6.93 -7.68 -8.64
C MET A 37 8.41 -7.51 -8.26
N LEU A 38 8.70 -6.72 -7.22
CA LEU A 38 10.05 -6.53 -6.71
C LEU A 38 10.67 -7.84 -6.22
N THR A 39 9.93 -8.70 -5.51
CA THR A 39 10.45 -10.03 -5.11
C THR A 39 10.82 -10.90 -6.31
N ARG A 40 10.03 -10.84 -7.40
CA ARG A 40 10.34 -11.55 -8.64
C ARG A 40 11.59 -10.98 -9.32
N GLN A 41 11.76 -9.66 -9.33
CA GLN A 41 12.95 -9.00 -9.90
C GLN A 41 14.21 -9.36 -9.11
N VAL A 42 14.16 -9.39 -7.78
CA VAL A 42 15.29 -9.81 -6.94
C VAL A 42 15.66 -11.28 -7.22
N LYS A 43 14.67 -12.16 -7.39
CA LYS A 43 14.93 -13.55 -7.77
C LYS A 43 15.64 -13.67 -9.14
N ILE A 44 15.24 -12.85 -10.11
CA ILE A 44 15.87 -12.80 -11.43
C ILE A 44 17.30 -12.27 -11.31
N MET A 45 17.50 -11.16 -10.59
CA MET A 45 18.80 -10.57 -10.32
C MET A 45 19.75 -11.58 -9.68
N ASN A 46 19.32 -12.27 -8.63
CA ASN A 46 20.12 -13.30 -7.94
C ASN A 46 20.48 -14.49 -8.83
N ARG A 47 19.69 -14.76 -9.89
CA ARG A 47 20.01 -15.80 -10.89
C ARG A 47 21.01 -15.30 -11.93
N SER A 48 20.96 -14.03 -12.29
CA SER A 48 21.84 -13.41 -13.30
C SER A 48 23.19 -12.99 -12.74
N PHE A 49 23.24 -12.60 -11.47
CA PHE A 49 24.46 -12.14 -10.80
C PHE A 49 24.80 -13.06 -9.64
N ASN A 50 25.99 -13.66 -9.68
CA ASN A 50 26.54 -14.41 -8.55
C ASN A 50 27.06 -13.43 -7.49
N THR A 51 26.12 -12.88 -6.71
CA THR A 51 26.43 -12.03 -5.56
C THR A 51 26.41 -12.84 -4.26
N PRO A 52 27.45 -12.76 -3.40
CA PRO A 52 27.48 -13.44 -2.11
C PRO A 52 26.29 -13.09 -1.20
N ALA A 53 25.71 -11.89 -1.36
CA ALA A 53 24.57 -11.40 -0.59
C ALA A 53 23.19 -11.80 -1.15
N ALA A 54 23.12 -12.67 -2.17
CA ALA A 54 21.86 -13.15 -2.74
C ALA A 54 20.80 -13.61 -1.70
N PRO A 55 21.13 -14.41 -0.66
CA PRO A 55 20.14 -14.79 0.34
C PRO A 55 19.60 -13.59 1.13
N LEU A 56 20.44 -12.61 1.43
CA LEU A 56 20.02 -11.40 2.16
C LEU A 56 19.03 -10.56 1.32
N PHE A 57 19.31 -10.35 0.03
CA PHE A 57 18.38 -9.64 -0.85
C PHE A 57 17.05 -10.40 -0.99
N GLN A 58 17.10 -11.72 -1.09
CA GLN A 58 15.90 -12.55 -1.18
C GLN A 58 15.04 -12.46 0.08
N SER A 59 15.66 -12.52 1.26
CA SER A 59 14.98 -12.37 2.55
C SER A 59 14.39 -10.97 2.71
N LEU A 60 15.16 -9.91 2.40
CA LEU A 60 14.67 -8.55 2.52
C LEU A 60 13.47 -8.29 1.60
N ALA A 61 13.52 -8.77 0.36
CA ALA A 61 12.40 -8.65 -0.56
C ALA A 61 11.16 -9.40 -0.05
N PHE A 62 11.35 -10.61 0.49
CA PHE A 62 10.25 -11.40 1.06
C PHE A 62 9.62 -10.70 2.28
N PHE A 63 10.42 -10.23 3.24
CA PHE A 63 9.91 -9.51 4.40
C PHE A 63 9.24 -8.19 4.03
N HIS A 64 9.77 -7.48 3.02
CA HIS A 64 9.13 -6.28 2.48
C HIS A 64 7.74 -6.58 1.91
N PHE A 65 7.61 -7.63 1.10
CA PHE A 65 6.32 -8.05 0.55
C PHE A 65 5.34 -8.51 1.64
N MET A 66 5.80 -9.30 2.61
CA MET A 66 4.99 -9.70 3.77
C MET A 66 4.55 -8.50 4.61
N GLY A 67 5.45 -7.55 4.87
CA GLY A 67 5.13 -6.32 5.59
C GLY A 67 4.08 -5.48 4.86
N ALA A 68 4.24 -5.31 3.54
CA ALA A 68 3.23 -4.64 2.71
C ALA A 68 1.87 -5.35 2.80
N PHE A 69 1.84 -6.67 2.71
CA PHE A 69 0.62 -7.47 2.83
C PHE A 69 -0.08 -7.30 4.18
N VAL A 70 0.69 -7.35 5.28
CA VAL A 70 0.18 -7.12 6.64
C VAL A 70 -0.40 -5.70 6.79
N ILE A 71 0.28 -4.67 6.28
CA ILE A 71 -0.20 -3.28 6.35
C ILE A 71 -1.55 -3.13 5.67
N VAL A 72 -1.78 -3.80 4.53
CA VAL A 72 -3.08 -3.76 3.86
C VAL A 72 -4.16 -4.48 4.64
N ILE A 73 -3.85 -5.64 5.23
CA ILE A 73 -4.81 -6.33 6.12
C ILE A 73 -5.18 -5.43 7.30
N VAL A 74 -4.19 -4.83 7.97
CA VAL A 74 -4.41 -3.90 9.08
C VAL A 74 -5.24 -2.71 8.61
N THR A 75 -4.92 -2.13 7.46
CA THR A 75 -5.70 -1.02 6.91
C THR A 75 -7.14 -1.46 6.69
N ILE A 76 -7.41 -2.58 6.02
CA ILE A 76 -8.80 -3.04 5.77
C ILE A 76 -9.56 -3.30 7.08
N LEU A 77 -8.89 -3.83 8.11
CA LEU A 77 -9.53 -4.14 9.39
C LEU A 77 -9.83 -2.89 10.24
N PHE A 78 -9.00 -1.86 10.15
CA PHE A 78 -9.07 -0.69 11.03
C PHE A 78 -9.48 0.62 10.31
N SER A 79 -9.75 0.57 9.01
CA SER A 79 -10.25 1.71 8.24
C SER A 79 -11.76 1.71 8.22
#